data_AF-A0A0Q5JZE6-F1
#
_entry.id   AF-A0A0Q5JZE6-F1
#
_cell.length_a   1.000
_cell.length_b   1.000
_cell.length_c   1.000
_cell.angle_alpha   90.00
_cell.angle_beta   90.00
_cell.angle_gamma   90.00
#
_symmetry.space_group_name_H-M   'P 1'
#
loop_
_entity.id
_entity.type
_entity.pdbx_description
1 polymer ?
#
loop_
_entity_poly.entity_id
_entity_poly.type
_entity_poly.pdbx_seq_one_letter_code
_entity_poly.pdbx_strand_id
1 'polypeptide(L)'
;MPRSLGARIGIGAVVAGVITLGGAGVVLIGWAVDETHFDRPSAEFDALRTEIAAVEGVDVAHSERWVEAPTFSDPSSAVLLKVRADALPDLLALACASTYPDPVSWAVEVDTVAWTRISLFSDAGRGCLDVGFDPLSAVAEIDRSAPGAQVQAAVMENGMFTLYSLDDAFEDLIPLVSRAETVRDAAGLPPAGAIEVAGSRLSVAVGPGEGPAFEQLLTRLIDDHDVTSFFSPAGGTPIDGVEKVQVTAPERHHAAVEAAIARSTLPIAGLPVTFLPQ
;
A
#
# COMPACT_ATOMS: atom_id res chain seq x y z
N MET A 1 -11.63 7.27 -40.02
CA MET A 1 -10.53 6.49 -39.43
C MET A 1 -10.75 6.48 -37.93
N PRO A 2 -11.04 5.32 -37.33
CA PRO A 2 -11.40 5.25 -35.92
C PRO A 2 -10.14 5.40 -35.07
N ARG A 3 -10.22 6.29 -34.07
CA ARG A 3 -9.23 6.44 -33.00
C ARG A 3 -9.26 5.17 -32.16
N SER A 4 -8.18 4.39 -32.18
CA SER A 4 -8.07 3.18 -31.35
C SER A 4 -7.94 3.58 -29.89
N LEU A 5 -8.80 2.99 -29.07
CA LEU A 5 -8.85 3.12 -27.62
C LEU A 5 -7.49 2.73 -27.03
N GLY A 6 -6.85 3.67 -26.31
CA GLY A 6 -5.85 3.31 -25.32
C GLY A 6 -6.56 2.53 -24.21
N ALA A 7 -6.28 1.24 -24.12
CA ALA A 7 -6.67 0.45 -22.98
C ALA A 7 -5.88 0.97 -21.77
N ARG A 8 -6.52 1.84 -20.99
CA ARG A 8 -6.11 2.13 -19.63
C ARG A 8 -6.47 0.88 -18.84
N ILE A 9 -5.48 0.03 -18.59
CA ILE A 9 -5.63 -1.11 -17.69
C ILE A 9 -5.51 -0.52 -16.30
N GLY A 10 -6.66 -0.36 -15.65
CA GLY A 10 -6.73 0.06 -14.25
C GLY A 10 -6.17 -1.05 -13.37
N ILE A 11 -5.36 -0.69 -12.40
CA ILE A 11 -4.84 -1.57 -11.35
C ILE A 11 -5.98 -1.77 -10.35
N GLY A 12 -6.99 -2.51 -10.80
CA GLY A 12 -8.11 -2.99 -10.01
C GLY A 12 -8.00 -4.50 -9.91
N ALA A 13 -7.49 -4.99 -8.78
CA ALA A 13 -7.43 -6.38 -8.34
C ALA A 13 -6.47 -7.33 -9.12
N VAL A 14 -5.25 -7.51 -8.60
CA VAL A 14 -4.51 -8.79 -8.69
C VAL A 14 -3.95 -9.13 -7.31
N VAL A 15 -4.72 -9.91 -6.56
CA VAL A 15 -4.25 -10.69 -5.41
C VAL A 15 -3.77 -12.04 -5.96
N ALA A 16 -2.47 -12.33 -5.82
CA ALA A 16 -1.84 -13.65 -5.59
C ALA A 16 -0.46 -13.76 -6.26
N GLY A 17 0.60 -13.90 -5.45
CA GLY A 17 1.92 -14.23 -5.96
C GLY A 17 3.06 -14.19 -4.94
N VAL A 18 3.00 -15.01 -3.89
CA VAL A 18 4.14 -15.26 -3.00
C VAL A 18 5.07 -16.30 -3.64
N ILE A 19 6.36 -16.00 -3.80
CA ILE A 19 7.41 -17.03 -3.76
C ILE A 19 8.53 -16.57 -2.83
N THR A 20 8.61 -17.25 -1.69
CA THR A 20 9.72 -17.28 -0.75
C THR A 20 10.86 -18.11 -1.31
N LEU A 21 12.08 -17.55 -1.29
CA LEU A 21 13.33 -18.32 -1.11
C LEU A 21 14.41 -17.37 -0.55
N GLY A 22 14.53 -17.35 0.78
CA GLY A 22 15.73 -16.85 1.48
C GLY A 22 15.88 -15.33 1.65
N GLY A 23 15.02 -14.72 2.47
CA GLY A 23 15.25 -13.39 3.05
C GLY A 23 14.96 -12.19 2.14
N ALA A 24 13.89 -11.46 2.46
CA ALA A 24 13.61 -10.09 2.00
C ALA A 24 13.43 -9.87 0.48
N GLY A 25 12.39 -10.47 -0.11
CA GLY A 25 11.90 -10.07 -1.43
C GLY A 25 10.39 -9.83 -1.41
N VAL A 26 9.98 -8.57 -1.28
CA VAL A 26 8.61 -8.13 -1.57
C VAL A 26 8.55 -7.85 -3.07
N VAL A 27 7.79 -8.66 -3.80
CA VAL A 27 7.55 -8.42 -5.23
C VAL A 27 6.50 -7.31 -5.33
N LEU A 28 6.92 -6.18 -5.87
CA LEU A 28 6.08 -5.03 -6.18
C LEU A 28 5.06 -5.44 -7.25
N ILE A 29 3.78 -5.35 -6.92
CA ILE A 29 2.66 -5.78 -7.77
C ILE A 29 2.70 -5.13 -9.17
N GLY A 30 3.33 -3.95 -9.32
CA GLY A 30 3.53 -3.29 -10.62
C GLY A 30 4.53 -3.99 -11.57
N TRP A 31 5.44 -4.83 -11.06
CA TRP A 31 6.45 -5.55 -11.86
C TRP A 31 6.00 -6.96 -12.28
N ALA A 32 4.78 -7.37 -11.91
CA ALA A 32 4.29 -8.74 -12.07
C ALA A 32 3.47 -8.96 -13.37
N VAL A 33 3.33 -7.96 -14.24
CA VAL A 33 2.80 -8.21 -15.58
C VAL A 33 3.91 -8.86 -16.39
N ASP A 34 3.69 -10.11 -16.80
CA ASP A 34 4.61 -10.91 -17.63
C ASP A 34 4.73 -10.32 -19.04
N GLU A 35 5.37 -9.15 -19.14
CA GLU A 35 5.72 -8.50 -20.38
C GLU A 35 7.21 -8.74 -20.67
N THR A 36 7.54 -9.11 -21.91
CA THR A 36 8.93 -9.31 -22.28
C THR A 36 9.63 -7.96 -22.37
N HIS A 37 10.46 -7.65 -21.38
CA HIS A 37 11.31 -6.45 -21.36
C HIS A 37 12.50 -6.63 -22.31
N PHE A 38 12.79 -5.60 -23.11
CA PHE A 38 13.99 -5.53 -23.93
C PHE A 38 14.82 -4.31 -23.53
N ASP A 39 16.03 -4.57 -23.04
CA ASP A 39 16.95 -3.53 -22.57
C ASP A 39 17.11 -2.36 -23.55
N ARG A 40 17.07 -1.15 -23.00
CA ARG A 40 17.36 0.11 -23.66
C ARG A 40 18.31 0.95 -22.79
N PRO A 41 19.59 0.57 -22.70
CA PRO A 41 20.57 1.29 -21.89
C PRO A 41 20.72 2.74 -22.35
N SER A 42 21.04 3.63 -21.42
CA SER A 42 21.24 5.07 -21.65
C SER A 42 22.27 5.60 -20.67
N ALA A 43 23.25 6.35 -21.18
CA ALA A 43 24.28 6.95 -20.35
C ALA A 43 23.69 7.98 -19.37
N GLU A 44 22.61 8.64 -19.77
CA GLU A 44 21.85 9.58 -18.95
C GLU A 44 21.16 8.86 -17.78
N PHE A 45 20.61 7.66 -18.01
CA PHE A 45 19.99 6.86 -16.95
C PHE A 45 21.05 6.27 -16.01
N ASP A 46 22.19 5.82 -16.54
CA ASP A 46 23.33 5.37 -15.74
C ASP A 46 23.89 6.49 -14.86
N ALA A 47 23.90 7.74 -15.36
CA ALA A 47 24.28 8.92 -14.59
C ALA A 47 23.29 9.18 -13.44
N LEU A 48 21.98 9.16 -13.70
CA LEU A 48 20.95 9.27 -12.66
C LEU A 48 21.13 8.18 -11.59
N ARG A 49 21.33 6.93 -12.00
CA ARG A 49 21.58 5.82 -11.06
C ARG A 49 22.80 6.08 -10.18
N THR A 50 23.86 6.63 -10.76
CA THR A 50 25.10 6.96 -10.05
C THR A 50 24.88 8.09 -9.05
N GLU A 51 24.11 9.11 -9.41
CA GLU A 51 23.73 10.21 -8.51
C GLU A 51 22.90 9.71 -7.33
N ILE A 52 21.90 8.85 -7.58
CA ILE A 52 21.08 8.22 -6.52
C ILE A 52 21.94 7.39 -5.58
N ALA A 53 22.82 6.53 -6.13
CA ALA A 53 23.70 5.67 -5.33
C ALA A 53 24.77 6.45 -4.53
N ALA A 54 24.97 7.73 -4.82
CA ALA A 54 25.88 8.59 -4.05
C ALA A 54 25.23 9.19 -2.80
N VAL A 55 23.90 9.10 -2.65
CA VAL A 55 23.18 9.57 -1.45
C VAL A 55 23.44 8.61 -0.30
N GLU A 56 24.00 9.12 0.80
CA GLU A 56 24.30 8.30 1.97
C GLU A 56 23.00 7.74 2.58
N GLY A 57 22.92 6.41 2.73
CA GLY A 57 21.73 5.74 3.26
C GLY A 57 20.71 5.34 2.19
N VAL A 58 21.05 5.47 0.90
CA VAL A 58 20.29 4.93 -0.23
C VAL A 58 21.06 3.77 -0.87
N ASP A 59 20.38 2.67 -1.14
CA ASP A 59 20.88 1.52 -1.91
C ASP A 59 19.98 1.28 -3.13
N VAL A 60 20.59 1.14 -4.30
CA VAL A 60 19.88 0.86 -5.56
C VAL A 60 19.75 -0.65 -5.70
N ALA A 61 18.66 -1.21 -5.19
CA ALA A 61 18.41 -2.65 -5.25
C ALA A 61 18.14 -3.14 -6.68
N HIS A 62 17.48 -2.32 -7.49
CA HIS A 62 17.27 -2.61 -8.91
C HIS A 62 17.09 -1.32 -9.71
N SER A 63 17.48 -1.34 -10.98
CA SER A 63 17.22 -0.26 -11.93
C SER A 63 17.18 -0.85 -13.33
N GLU A 64 16.17 -0.49 -14.11
CA GLU A 64 16.02 -0.97 -15.48
C GLU A 64 15.51 0.17 -16.37
N ARG A 65 15.94 0.11 -17.63
CA ARG A 65 15.35 0.88 -18.72
C ARG A 65 15.08 -0.06 -19.89
N TRP A 66 13.83 -0.19 -20.30
CA TRP A 66 13.40 -1.21 -21.24
C TRP A 66 12.32 -0.68 -22.20
N VAL A 67 12.00 -1.49 -23.21
CA VAL A 67 10.76 -1.38 -23.98
C VAL A 67 10.03 -2.72 -23.97
N GLU A 68 8.71 -2.68 -24.07
CA GLU A 68 7.85 -3.86 -24.07
C GLU A 68 7.46 -4.27 -25.50
N ALA A 69 7.34 -5.57 -25.73
CA ALA A 69 6.72 -6.10 -26.95
C ALA A 69 5.19 -6.16 -26.80
N PRO A 70 4.42 -5.97 -27.90
CA PRO A 70 4.85 -5.75 -29.28
C PRO A 70 4.94 -4.27 -29.67
N THR A 71 4.63 -3.35 -28.76
CA THR A 71 4.55 -1.92 -29.05
C THR A 71 5.92 -1.31 -29.31
N PHE A 72 6.96 -1.78 -28.61
CA PHE A 72 8.34 -1.28 -28.68
C PHE A 72 8.41 0.27 -28.74
N SER A 73 7.56 0.91 -27.92
CA SER A 73 7.33 2.36 -27.92
C SER A 73 8.45 3.11 -27.18
N ASP A 74 8.12 4.27 -26.60
CA ASP A 74 9.06 5.02 -25.76
C ASP A 74 9.55 4.15 -24.59
N PRO A 75 10.85 4.20 -24.25
CA PRO A 75 11.39 3.39 -23.16
C PRO A 75 10.80 3.75 -21.79
N SER A 76 10.46 2.72 -21.03
CA SER A 76 10.14 2.80 -19.60
C SER A 76 11.43 2.81 -18.80
N SER A 77 11.47 3.57 -17.71
CA SER A 77 12.58 3.58 -16.76
C SER A 77 12.04 3.40 -15.36
N ALA A 78 12.68 2.55 -14.56
CA ALA A 78 12.28 2.33 -13.18
C ALA A 78 13.47 2.10 -12.26
N VAL A 79 13.30 2.51 -11.01
CA VAL A 79 14.28 2.28 -9.94
C VAL A 79 13.58 1.72 -8.71
N LEU A 80 14.24 0.73 -8.10
CA LEU A 80 13.89 0.16 -6.80
C LEU A 80 15.00 0.53 -5.82
N LEU A 81 14.62 1.22 -4.76
CA LEU A 81 15.54 1.77 -3.77
C LEU A 81 15.23 1.22 -2.40
N LYS A 82 16.28 0.94 -1.62
CA LYS A 82 16.21 0.78 -0.17
C LYS A 82 16.80 2.03 0.47
N VAL A 83 16.08 2.62 1.40
CA VAL A 83 16.37 3.96 1.90
C VAL A 83 16.23 3.97 3.40
N ARG A 84 17.23 4.47 4.12
CA ARG A 84 17.05 4.77 5.54
C ARG A 84 16.11 5.96 5.69
N ALA A 85 15.26 5.94 6.71
CA ALA A 85 14.31 7.03 6.95
C ALA A 85 14.96 8.43 7.03
N ASP A 86 16.20 8.54 7.52
CA ASP A 86 16.95 9.81 7.61
C ASP A 86 17.50 10.31 6.27
N ALA A 87 17.65 9.43 5.28
CA ALA A 87 18.14 9.74 3.93
C ALA A 87 17.00 10.08 2.94
N LEU A 88 15.74 9.81 3.31
CA LEU A 88 14.58 10.07 2.46
C LEU A 88 14.46 11.54 2.02
N PRO A 89 14.69 12.57 2.86
CA PRO A 89 14.66 13.97 2.42
C PRO A 89 15.66 14.27 1.30
N ASP A 90 16.88 13.74 1.41
CA ASP A 90 17.96 13.97 0.43
C ASP A 90 17.65 13.27 -0.90
N LEU A 91 17.08 12.05 -0.84
CA LEU A 91 16.59 11.36 -2.03
C LEU A 91 15.50 12.15 -2.75
N LEU A 92 14.51 12.68 -2.01
CA LEU A 92 13.42 13.49 -2.59
C LEU A 92 13.96 14.77 -3.23
N ALA A 93 14.91 15.44 -2.56
CA ALA A 93 15.55 16.64 -3.10
C ALA A 93 16.33 16.34 -4.39
N LEU A 94 17.06 15.21 -4.43
CA LEU A 94 17.79 14.75 -5.61
C LEU A 94 16.82 14.43 -6.76
N ALA A 95 15.77 13.66 -6.50
CA ALA A 95 14.77 13.31 -7.51
C ALA A 95 14.13 14.57 -8.12
N CYS A 96 13.79 15.55 -7.29
CA CYS A 96 13.25 16.84 -7.75
C CYS A 96 14.24 17.70 -8.54
N ALA A 97 15.53 17.64 -8.20
CA ALA A 97 16.58 18.41 -8.88
C ALA A 97 17.15 17.70 -10.13
N SER A 98 16.77 16.43 -10.35
CA SER A 98 17.26 15.61 -11.44
C SER A 98 17.03 16.28 -12.80
N THR A 99 18.05 16.18 -13.65
CA THR A 99 17.98 16.66 -15.04
C THR A 99 17.68 15.54 -16.03
N TYR A 100 17.44 14.31 -15.54
CA TYR A 100 17.11 13.16 -16.38
C TYR A 100 15.82 13.43 -17.19
N PRO A 101 15.83 13.29 -18.52
CA PRO A 101 14.76 13.81 -19.37
C PRO A 101 13.53 12.89 -19.47
N ASP A 102 13.70 11.59 -19.23
CA ASP A 102 12.65 10.59 -19.41
C ASP A 102 11.89 10.36 -18.08
N PRO A 103 10.61 9.94 -18.14
CA PRO A 103 9.86 9.56 -16.94
C PRO A 103 10.51 8.38 -16.22
N VAL A 104 10.47 8.40 -14.89
CA VAL A 104 10.97 7.31 -14.04
C VAL A 104 9.87 6.88 -13.07
N SER A 105 9.61 5.58 -13.00
CA SER A 105 8.82 4.98 -11.92
C SER A 105 9.71 4.67 -10.72
N TRP A 106 9.24 4.96 -9.52
CA TRP A 106 10.01 4.78 -8.30
C TRP A 106 9.31 3.80 -7.37
N ALA A 107 10.04 2.80 -6.91
CA ALA A 107 9.66 2.01 -5.77
C ALA A 107 10.69 2.22 -4.66
N VAL A 108 10.24 2.68 -3.50
CA VAL A 108 11.11 3.05 -2.39
C VAL A 108 10.71 2.27 -1.16
N GLU A 109 11.61 1.41 -0.68
CA GLU A 109 11.50 0.75 0.61
C GLU A 109 12.23 1.58 1.66
N VAL A 110 11.49 2.16 2.59
CA VAL A 110 12.04 2.97 3.67
C VAL A 110 12.17 2.12 4.93
N ASP A 111 13.40 1.89 5.39
CA ASP A 111 13.69 1.22 6.66
C ASP A 111 13.85 2.27 7.78
N THR A 112 13.07 2.14 8.85
CA THR A 112 13.10 3.05 10.00
C THR A 112 13.95 2.53 11.15
N VAL A 113 14.19 3.37 12.15
CA VAL A 113 14.92 2.98 13.38
C VAL A 113 14.17 1.96 14.23
N ALA A 114 12.85 1.92 14.14
CA ALA A 114 12.02 0.93 14.86
C ALA A 114 11.86 -0.38 14.07
N TRP A 115 12.65 -0.58 13.01
CA TRP A 115 12.57 -1.74 12.11
C TRP A 115 11.26 -1.82 11.32
N THR A 116 10.51 -0.73 11.24
CA THR A 116 9.36 -0.60 10.35
C THR A 116 9.88 -0.49 8.92
N ARG A 117 9.28 -1.24 8.00
CA ARG A 117 9.55 -1.11 6.55
C ARG A 117 8.35 -0.52 5.87
N ILE A 118 8.55 0.59 5.16
CA ILE A 118 7.47 1.31 4.50
C ILE A 118 7.74 1.37 3.00
N SER A 119 6.89 0.72 2.22
CA SER A 119 6.98 0.71 0.76
C SER A 119 6.15 1.84 0.16
N LEU A 120 6.79 2.67 -0.65
CA LEU A 120 6.20 3.80 -1.37
C LEU A 120 6.35 3.58 -2.88
N PHE A 121 5.37 4.00 -3.65
CA PHE A 121 5.40 3.87 -5.10
C PHE A 121 5.00 5.19 -5.78
N SER A 122 5.74 5.54 -6.83
CA SER A 122 5.45 6.65 -7.72
C SER A 122 5.37 6.13 -9.15
N ASP A 123 4.27 6.47 -9.82
CA ASP A 123 4.09 6.21 -11.25
C ASP A 123 5.18 6.90 -12.08
N ALA A 124 5.30 6.48 -13.34
CA ALA A 124 6.25 7.08 -14.28
C ALA A 124 5.98 8.59 -14.43
N GLY A 125 6.86 9.40 -13.84
CA GLY A 125 6.76 10.85 -13.82
C GLY A 125 8.06 11.52 -14.26
N ARG A 126 7.96 12.72 -14.84
CA ARG A 126 9.12 13.58 -15.07
C ARG A 126 9.30 14.53 -13.88
N GLY A 127 10.53 14.70 -13.44
CA GLY A 127 10.86 15.57 -12.32
C GLY A 127 10.80 14.84 -10.99
N CYS A 128 10.16 15.46 -9.99
CA CYS A 128 10.09 14.94 -8.63
C CYS A 128 9.49 13.54 -8.56
N LEU A 129 10.00 12.76 -7.60
CA LEU A 129 9.31 11.58 -7.08
C LEU A 129 8.01 12.06 -6.40
N ASP A 130 6.87 11.63 -6.93
CA ASP A 130 5.53 12.00 -6.44
C ASP A 130 4.72 10.74 -6.13
N VAL A 131 4.48 10.47 -4.85
CA VAL A 131 3.68 9.34 -4.35
C VAL A 131 2.21 9.72 -4.11
N GLY A 132 1.84 10.98 -4.38
CA GLY A 132 0.48 11.50 -4.18
C GLY A 132 0.16 11.97 -2.75
N PHE A 133 1.14 11.98 -1.84
CA PHE A 133 1.04 12.44 -0.46
C PHE A 133 2.41 12.88 0.08
N ASP A 134 2.49 13.45 1.29
CA ASP A 134 3.77 13.77 1.94
C ASP A 134 4.44 12.50 2.51
N PRO A 135 5.49 11.96 1.86
CA PRO A 135 6.11 10.71 2.29
C PRO A 135 6.90 10.86 3.59
N LEU A 136 7.44 12.05 3.90
CA LEU A 136 8.28 12.24 5.09
C LEU A 136 7.44 12.15 6.36
N SER A 137 6.34 12.90 6.39
CA SER A 137 5.42 12.94 7.51
C SER A 137 4.64 11.63 7.66
N ALA A 138 4.22 11.02 6.54
CA ALA A 138 3.55 9.72 6.54
C ALA A 138 4.45 8.62 7.12
N VAL A 139 5.70 8.52 6.66
CA VAL A 139 6.66 7.52 7.16
C VAL A 139 6.86 7.64 8.67
N ALA A 140 7.04 8.88 9.15
CA ALA A 140 7.25 9.14 10.58
C ALA A 140 6.01 8.81 11.44
N GLU A 141 4.79 8.94 10.91
CA GLU A 141 3.57 8.58 11.66
C GLU A 141 3.26 7.09 11.61
N ILE A 142 3.53 6.42 10.48
CA ILE A 142 3.40 4.95 10.37
C ILE A 142 4.37 4.28 11.36
N ASP A 143 5.63 4.72 11.40
CA ASP A 143 6.65 4.19 12.33
C ASP A 143 6.22 4.34 13.81
N ARG A 144 5.60 5.47 14.14
CA ARG A 144 5.08 5.74 15.50
C ARG A 144 3.81 4.97 15.84
N SER A 145 3.04 4.57 14.84
CA SER A 145 1.75 3.92 15.01
C SER A 145 1.87 2.40 15.07
N ALA A 146 2.73 1.80 14.25
CA ALA A 146 3.00 0.37 14.23
C ALA A 146 4.51 0.09 14.06
N PRO A 147 5.31 0.26 15.12
CA PRO A 147 6.73 0.01 15.07
C PRO A 147 7.01 -1.46 14.73
N GLY A 148 7.90 -1.70 13.76
CA GLY A 148 8.29 -3.03 13.31
C GLY A 148 7.39 -3.65 12.25
N ALA A 149 6.31 -2.99 11.85
CA ALA A 149 5.42 -3.47 10.80
C ALA A 149 6.00 -3.28 9.40
N GLN A 150 5.56 -4.11 8.44
CA GLN A 150 5.84 -3.92 7.02
C GLN A 150 4.59 -3.38 6.32
N VAL A 151 4.61 -2.12 5.91
CA VAL A 151 3.44 -1.40 5.39
C VAL A 151 3.72 -0.83 4.00
N GLN A 152 2.86 -1.10 3.04
CA GLN A 152 2.79 -0.35 1.80
C GLN A 152 1.79 0.81 1.96
N ALA A 153 2.22 2.03 1.65
CA ALA A 153 1.35 3.21 1.65
C ALA A 153 1.17 3.71 0.22
N ALA A 154 -0.08 3.86 -0.22
CA ALA A 154 -0.41 4.28 -1.57
C ALA A 154 -1.73 5.05 -1.63
N VAL A 155 -1.89 5.89 -2.67
CA VAL A 155 -3.18 6.43 -3.07
C VAL A 155 -3.66 5.66 -4.29
N MET A 156 -4.78 4.96 -4.15
CA MET A 156 -5.40 4.16 -5.18
C MET A 156 -6.00 5.04 -6.29
N GLU A 157 -6.30 4.46 -7.47
CA GLU A 157 -6.90 5.21 -8.60
C GLU A 157 -8.23 5.92 -8.27
N ASN A 158 -8.98 5.38 -7.30
CA ASN A 158 -10.22 5.98 -6.80
C ASN A 158 -9.98 7.11 -5.77
N GLY A 159 -8.72 7.45 -5.48
CA GLY A 159 -8.31 8.46 -4.52
C GLY A 159 -8.27 7.97 -3.07
N MET A 160 -8.54 6.70 -2.79
CA MET A 160 -8.44 6.14 -1.45
C MET A 160 -6.98 6.04 -1.03
N PHE A 161 -6.66 6.56 0.16
CA PHE A 161 -5.38 6.28 0.79
C PHE A 161 -5.44 4.93 1.49
N THR A 162 -4.52 4.04 1.13
CA THR A 162 -4.47 2.66 1.62
C THR A 162 -3.14 2.41 2.33
N LEU A 163 -3.23 1.82 3.53
CA LEU A 163 -2.13 1.27 4.30
C LEU A 163 -2.27 -0.26 4.30
N TYR A 164 -1.46 -0.93 3.51
CA TYR A 164 -1.49 -2.38 3.35
C TYR A 164 -0.34 -3.04 4.12
N SER A 165 -0.64 -3.85 5.12
CA SER A 165 0.37 -4.69 5.77
C SER A 165 0.74 -5.87 4.89
N LEU A 166 2.05 -6.08 4.74
CA LEU A 166 2.63 -7.22 4.06
C LEU A 166 2.79 -8.44 4.99
N ASP A 167 2.56 -8.24 6.28
CA ASP A 167 2.60 -9.30 7.30
C ASP A 167 1.21 -9.96 7.46
N ASP A 168 1.19 -11.23 7.86
CA ASP A 168 -0.04 -12.05 7.94
C ASP A 168 -0.74 -12.00 9.32
N ALA A 169 -0.59 -10.88 10.04
CA ALA A 169 -1.08 -10.73 11.41
C ALA A 169 -2.24 -9.71 11.49
N PHE A 170 -3.37 -10.16 12.04
CA PHE A 170 -4.57 -9.34 12.18
C PHE A 170 -4.41 -8.33 13.33
N GLU A 171 -3.94 -8.79 14.47
CA GLU A 171 -3.70 -8.01 15.68
C GLU A 171 -2.70 -6.86 15.48
N ASP A 172 -1.69 -7.07 14.64
CA ASP A 172 -0.61 -6.09 14.39
C ASP A 172 -1.11 -4.86 13.63
N LEU A 173 -2.25 -4.95 12.95
CA LEU A 173 -2.86 -3.85 12.22
C LEU A 173 -3.76 -2.97 13.10
N ILE A 174 -4.18 -3.42 14.29
CA ILE A 174 -5.09 -2.65 15.16
C ILE A 174 -4.51 -1.26 15.51
N PRO A 175 -3.21 -1.12 15.86
CA PRO A 175 -2.63 0.20 16.10
C PRO A 175 -2.73 1.15 14.89
N LEU A 176 -2.57 0.63 13.66
CA LEU A 176 -2.73 1.42 12.44
C LEU A 176 -4.19 1.80 12.20
N VAL A 177 -5.15 0.89 12.46
CA VAL A 177 -6.58 1.19 12.37
C VAL A 177 -6.98 2.30 13.34
N SER A 178 -6.52 2.23 14.59
CA SER A 178 -6.80 3.25 15.61
C SER A 178 -6.28 4.63 15.22
N ARG A 179 -5.13 4.67 14.54
CA ARG A 179 -4.42 5.91 14.16
C ARG A 179 -4.51 6.28 12.69
N ALA A 180 -5.35 5.61 11.90
CA ALA A 180 -5.39 5.78 10.45
C ALA A 180 -5.53 7.26 10.08
N GLU A 181 -6.48 7.97 10.69
CA GLU A 181 -6.72 9.40 10.47
C GLU A 181 -5.49 10.27 10.78
N THR A 182 -4.73 9.94 11.82
CA THR A 182 -3.48 10.65 12.15
C THR A 182 -2.43 10.44 11.05
N VAL A 183 -2.32 9.22 10.51
CA VAL A 183 -1.42 8.93 9.39
C VAL A 183 -1.84 9.70 8.13
N ARG A 184 -3.13 9.73 7.79
CA ARG A 184 -3.64 10.52 6.65
C ARG A 184 -3.37 12.01 6.81
N ASP A 185 -3.64 12.56 7.99
CA ASP A 185 -3.44 13.98 8.25
C ASP A 185 -1.95 14.33 8.18
N ALA A 186 -1.07 13.46 8.69
CA ALA A 186 0.37 13.59 8.52
C ALA A 186 0.80 13.49 7.05
N ALA A 187 0.18 12.62 6.27
CA ALA A 187 0.40 12.49 4.83
C ALA A 187 -0.10 13.72 4.01
N GLY A 188 -0.68 14.74 4.67
CA GLY A 188 -1.17 15.96 4.01
C GLY A 188 -2.44 15.75 3.19
N LEU A 189 -3.16 14.65 3.42
CA LEU A 189 -4.36 14.29 2.68
C LEU A 189 -5.63 14.93 3.26
N PRO A 190 -6.73 15.01 2.49
CA PRO A 190 -7.95 15.67 2.94
C PRO A 190 -8.58 15.01 4.18
N PRO A 191 -8.97 15.77 5.23
CA PRO A 191 -9.39 15.24 6.53
C PRO A 191 -10.74 14.51 6.53
N ALA A 192 -11.47 14.54 5.42
CA ALA A 192 -12.77 13.89 5.29
C ALA A 192 -12.68 12.54 4.53
N GLY A 193 -11.51 12.21 3.98
CA GLY A 193 -11.32 10.95 3.24
C GLY A 193 -11.26 9.75 4.18
N ALA A 194 -11.97 8.68 3.83
CA ALA A 194 -11.76 7.39 4.46
C ALA A 194 -10.38 6.84 4.08
N ILE A 195 -9.84 5.99 4.94
CA ILE A 195 -8.53 5.37 4.77
C ILE A 195 -8.72 3.88 4.86
N GLU A 196 -8.21 3.16 3.89
CA GLU A 196 -8.21 1.72 3.96
C GLU A 196 -6.99 1.25 4.75
N VAL A 197 -7.21 0.43 5.77
CA VAL A 197 -6.17 -0.35 6.43
C VAL A 197 -6.44 -1.81 6.12
N ALA A 198 -5.50 -2.43 5.41
CA ALA A 198 -5.67 -3.75 4.83
C ALA A 198 -4.46 -4.65 5.03
N GLY A 199 -4.65 -5.94 4.83
CA GLY A 199 -3.67 -7.01 4.89
C GLY A 199 -4.33 -8.32 4.45
N SER A 200 -3.66 -9.44 4.65
CA SER A 200 -4.20 -10.76 4.29
C SER A 200 -5.41 -11.18 5.12
N ARG A 201 -5.50 -10.72 6.39
CA ARG A 201 -6.54 -11.11 7.36
C ARG A 201 -7.42 -9.96 7.83
N LEU A 202 -7.11 -8.73 7.44
CA LEU A 202 -7.89 -7.55 7.82
C LEU A 202 -8.10 -6.66 6.59
N SER A 203 -9.29 -6.11 6.43
CA SER A 203 -9.52 -4.97 5.55
C SER A 203 -10.65 -4.12 6.10
N VAL A 204 -10.36 -2.85 6.41
CA VAL A 204 -11.34 -1.89 6.91
C VAL A 204 -11.14 -0.53 6.25
N ALA A 205 -12.23 0.16 5.92
CA ALA A 205 -12.19 1.59 5.63
C ALA A 205 -12.53 2.36 6.90
N VAL A 206 -11.57 3.14 7.40
CA VAL A 206 -11.71 3.99 8.58
C VAL A 206 -12.13 5.37 8.12
N GLY A 207 -13.39 5.71 8.37
CA GLY A 207 -13.92 7.06 8.17
C GLY A 207 -13.55 8.02 9.30
N PRO A 208 -13.92 9.31 9.17
CA PRO A 208 -13.63 10.32 10.18
C PRO A 208 -14.22 10.00 11.57
N GLY A 209 -13.37 9.94 12.59
CA GLY A 209 -13.72 9.63 13.97
C GLY A 209 -13.99 8.16 14.27
N GLU A 210 -13.75 7.24 13.32
CA GLU A 210 -14.10 5.83 13.45
C GLU A 210 -13.00 4.96 14.07
N GLY A 211 -11.74 5.42 14.04
CA GLY A 211 -10.56 4.65 14.48
C GLY A 211 -10.71 3.99 15.86
N PRO A 212 -11.03 4.75 16.94
CA PRO A 212 -11.21 4.17 18.27
C PRO A 212 -12.37 3.16 18.39
N ALA A 213 -13.44 3.34 17.60
CA ALA A 213 -14.57 2.42 17.60
C ALA A 213 -14.23 1.12 16.87
N PHE A 214 -13.47 1.19 15.77
CA PHE A 214 -12.90 0.02 15.11
C PHE A 214 -11.91 -0.71 16.01
N GLU A 215 -10.97 -0.01 16.66
CA GLU A 215 -10.04 -0.61 17.62
C GLU A 215 -10.79 -1.43 18.69
N GLN A 216 -11.79 -0.83 19.35
CA GLN A 216 -12.56 -1.52 20.36
C GLN A 216 -13.30 -2.75 19.81
N LEU A 217 -13.89 -2.65 18.62
CA LEU A 217 -14.58 -3.77 18.00
C LEU A 217 -13.59 -4.90 17.66
N LEU A 218 -12.52 -4.61 16.92
CA LEU A 218 -11.57 -5.60 16.43
C LEU A 218 -10.87 -6.32 17.59
N THR A 219 -10.42 -5.60 18.62
CA THR A 219 -9.84 -6.20 19.82
C THR A 219 -10.82 -7.14 20.51
N ARG A 220 -12.09 -6.75 20.67
CA ARG A 220 -13.13 -7.64 21.24
C ARG A 220 -13.34 -8.89 20.39
N LEU A 221 -13.40 -8.74 19.08
CA LEU A 221 -13.60 -9.85 18.15
C LEU A 221 -12.45 -10.87 18.25
N ILE A 222 -11.21 -10.41 18.38
CA ILE A 222 -10.05 -11.27 18.57
C ILE A 222 -10.07 -11.92 19.95
N ASP A 223 -10.12 -11.12 21.01
CA ASP A 223 -9.90 -11.58 22.38
C ASP A 223 -11.06 -12.45 22.93
N ASP A 224 -12.30 -12.08 22.62
CA ASP A 224 -13.48 -12.74 23.20
C ASP A 224 -14.08 -13.81 22.29
N HIS A 225 -13.81 -13.74 20.98
CA HIS A 225 -14.55 -14.51 19.96
C HIS A 225 -13.65 -15.27 18.98
N ASP A 226 -12.33 -15.30 19.19
CA ASP A 226 -11.35 -16.02 18.38
C ASP A 226 -11.45 -15.67 16.88
N VAL A 227 -11.77 -14.41 16.54
CA VAL A 227 -11.82 -13.98 15.14
C VAL A 227 -10.41 -13.91 14.58
N THR A 228 -10.18 -14.59 13.46
CA THR A 228 -8.86 -14.71 12.80
C THR A 228 -8.77 -13.94 11.49
N SER A 229 -9.89 -13.52 10.92
CA SER A 229 -9.92 -12.56 9.82
C SER A 229 -11.18 -11.70 9.84
N PHE A 230 -11.07 -10.48 9.36
CA PHE A 230 -12.17 -9.50 9.32
C PHE A 230 -12.07 -8.61 8.07
N PHE A 231 -13.12 -8.58 7.25
CA PHE A 231 -13.17 -7.74 6.05
C PHE A 231 -14.48 -6.97 6.02
N SER A 232 -14.43 -5.65 6.08
CA SER A 232 -15.58 -4.77 5.83
C SER A 232 -15.45 -4.09 4.46
N PRO A 233 -16.55 -3.56 3.90
CA PRO A 233 -16.48 -2.79 2.66
C PRO A 233 -15.47 -1.64 2.78
N ALA A 234 -14.56 -1.55 1.80
CA ALA A 234 -13.52 -0.52 1.74
C ALA A 234 -13.59 0.26 0.42
N GLY A 235 -14.76 0.86 0.12
CA GLY A 235 -14.92 1.78 -1.02
C GLY A 235 -14.84 1.18 -2.43
N GLY A 236 -14.75 -0.15 -2.55
CA GLY A 236 -14.92 -0.88 -3.81
C GLY A 236 -16.31 -1.51 -3.94
N THR A 237 -16.75 -1.77 -5.18
CA THR A 237 -17.99 -2.51 -5.42
C THR A 237 -17.78 -4.00 -5.10
N PRO A 238 -18.55 -4.60 -4.19
CA PRO A 238 -18.46 -6.04 -3.91
C PRO A 238 -18.71 -6.87 -5.18
N ILE A 239 -18.01 -7.99 -5.33
CA ILE A 239 -18.10 -8.87 -6.52
C ILE A 239 -19.54 -9.34 -6.78
N ASP A 240 -20.29 -9.60 -5.71
CA ASP A 240 -21.69 -10.02 -5.77
C ASP A 240 -22.69 -8.86 -5.63
N GLY A 241 -22.20 -7.63 -5.60
CA GLY A 241 -23.02 -6.42 -5.47
C GLY A 241 -23.65 -6.21 -4.10
N VAL A 242 -23.28 -6.99 -3.08
CA VAL A 242 -23.85 -6.89 -1.72
C VAL A 242 -22.76 -6.49 -0.74
N GLU A 243 -22.92 -5.33 -0.12
CA GLU A 243 -22.09 -4.91 1.00
C GLU A 243 -22.33 -5.82 2.20
N LYS A 244 -21.24 -6.34 2.78
CA LYS A 244 -21.27 -7.29 3.89
C LYS A 244 -19.96 -7.25 4.65
N VAL A 245 -20.01 -7.67 5.90
CA VAL A 245 -18.81 -7.95 6.69
C VAL A 245 -18.50 -9.45 6.54
N GLN A 246 -17.25 -9.78 6.22
CA GLN A 246 -16.79 -11.16 6.13
C GLN A 246 -15.86 -11.46 7.32
N VAL A 247 -16.07 -12.59 7.98
CA VAL A 247 -15.36 -12.93 9.21
C VAL A 247 -14.97 -14.40 9.22
N THR A 248 -13.77 -14.72 9.69
CA THR A 248 -13.39 -16.10 10.04
C THR A 248 -13.40 -16.25 11.56
N ALA A 249 -14.30 -17.09 12.08
CA ALA A 249 -14.49 -17.31 13.52
C ALA A 249 -15.03 -18.73 13.78
N PRO A 250 -14.78 -19.33 14.96
CA PRO A 250 -15.40 -20.61 15.33
C PRO A 250 -16.94 -20.51 15.35
N GLU A 251 -17.62 -21.55 14.85
CA GLU A 251 -19.11 -21.58 14.75
C GLU A 251 -19.81 -21.22 16.06
N ARG A 252 -19.27 -21.68 17.20
CA ARG A 252 -19.79 -21.38 18.54
C ARG A 252 -19.85 -19.88 18.87
N HIS A 253 -19.09 -19.04 18.18
CA HIS A 253 -19.00 -17.60 18.39
C HIS A 253 -19.78 -16.77 17.36
N HIS A 254 -20.32 -17.37 16.30
CA HIS A 254 -20.95 -16.64 15.18
C HIS A 254 -22.03 -15.65 15.66
N ALA A 255 -22.97 -16.10 16.48
CA ALA A 255 -24.04 -15.23 17.01
C ALA A 255 -23.50 -14.10 17.91
N ALA A 256 -22.40 -14.33 18.63
CA ALA A 256 -21.77 -13.32 19.47
C ALA A 256 -21.04 -12.27 18.63
N VAL A 257 -20.36 -12.69 17.57
CA VAL A 257 -19.70 -11.81 16.60
C VAL A 257 -20.71 -10.91 15.88
N GLU A 258 -21.80 -11.49 15.36
CA GLU A 258 -22.89 -10.72 14.74
C GLU A 258 -23.45 -9.67 15.72
N ALA A 259 -23.72 -10.08 16.96
CA ALA A 259 -24.22 -9.17 17.99
C ALA A 259 -23.19 -8.10 18.39
N ALA A 260 -21.89 -8.37 18.30
CA ALA A 260 -20.84 -7.40 18.57
C ALA A 260 -20.78 -6.34 17.46
N ILE A 261 -20.80 -6.77 16.19
CA ILE A 261 -20.83 -5.87 15.02
C ILE A 261 -22.09 -5.02 15.03
N ALA A 262 -23.27 -5.62 15.25
CA ALA A 262 -24.55 -4.92 15.25
C ALA A 262 -24.71 -3.90 16.39
N ARG A 263 -23.96 -4.06 17.49
CA ARG A 263 -23.93 -3.10 18.60
C ARG A 263 -22.84 -2.04 18.47
N SER A 264 -21.99 -2.13 17.45
CA SER A 264 -20.99 -1.10 17.19
C SER A 264 -21.65 0.19 16.72
N THR A 265 -20.96 1.32 16.89
CA THR A 265 -21.39 2.63 16.36
C THR A 265 -20.90 2.84 14.93
N LEU A 266 -20.31 1.82 14.31
CA LEU A 266 -19.69 1.89 13.00
C LEU A 266 -20.74 1.74 11.89
N PRO A 267 -20.49 2.28 10.68
CA PRO A 267 -21.39 2.11 9.53
C PRO A 267 -21.71 0.64 9.19
N ILE A 268 -20.81 -0.28 9.56
CA ILE A 268 -20.95 -1.72 9.33
C ILE A 268 -22.00 -2.40 10.22
N ALA A 269 -22.54 -1.73 11.24
CA ALA A 269 -23.46 -2.32 12.21
C ALA A 269 -24.76 -2.85 11.58
N GLY A 270 -25.20 -2.27 10.45
CA GLY A 270 -26.39 -2.68 9.73
C GLY A 270 -26.13 -3.71 8.62
N LEU A 271 -24.87 -4.08 8.38
CA LEU A 271 -24.50 -4.95 7.27
C LEU A 271 -24.67 -6.43 7.62
N PRO A 272 -25.06 -7.28 6.65
CA PRO A 272 -25.04 -8.72 6.85
C PRO A 272 -23.61 -9.21 7.13
N VAL A 273 -23.50 -10.20 8.01
CA VAL A 273 -22.23 -10.87 8.31
C VAL A 273 -22.18 -12.20 7.56
N THR A 274 -21.07 -12.49 6.90
CA THR A 274 -20.80 -13.77 6.24
C THR A 274 -19.59 -14.42 6.89
N PHE A 275 -19.74 -15.67 7.32
CA PHE A 275 -18.64 -16.43 7.89
C PHE A 275 -17.89 -17.20 6.80
N LEU A 276 -16.56 -17.03 6.77
CA LEU A 276 -15.66 -17.74 5.87
C LEU A 276 -15.19 -19.06 6.50
N PRO A 277 -14.78 -20.06 5.69
CA PRO A 277 -14.15 -21.28 6.19
C PRO A 277 -12.86 -20.98 6.96
N GLN A 278 -12.57 -21.80 7.97
CA GLN A 278 -11.28 -21.80 8.70
C GLN A 278 -10.19 -22.54 7.93
#